data_AF-A0A954I2M6-F1
#
_entry.id   AF-A0A954I2M6-F1
#
_cell.length_a   1.000
_cell.length_b   1.000
_cell.length_c   1.000
_cell.angle_alpha   90.00
_cell.angle_beta   90.00
_cell.angle_gamma   90.00
#
_symmetry.space_group_name_H-M   'P 1'
#
loop_
_entity.id
_entity.type
_entity.pdbx_description
1 polymer ?
#
loop_
_entity_poly.entity_id
_entity_poly.type
_entity_poly.pdbx_seq_one_letter_code
_entity_poly.pdbx_strand_id
1 'polypeptide(L)' 'MDAKTFDKSKLPSRHVTVGPARAPHRSYYYAMGLTEEQINRPFVGVVSCWNEAAPCNIALMRQAQSVK' A
#
# COMPACT_ATOMS: atom_id res chain seq x y z
N MET A 1 22.35 -1.48 -5.63
CA MET A 1 21.22 -2.14 -6.29
C MET A 1 20.33 -1.04 -6.80
N ASP A 2 20.21 -0.87 -8.10
CA ASP A 2 19.47 0.24 -8.70
C ASP A 2 18.00 0.17 -8.30
N ALA A 3 17.55 1.15 -7.51
CA ALA A 3 16.16 1.27 -7.11
C ALA A 3 15.33 1.56 -8.37
N LYS A 4 14.64 0.55 -8.88
CA LYS A 4 13.77 0.65 -10.05
C LYS A 4 12.77 1.79 -9.81
N THR A 5 12.93 2.89 -10.54
CA THR A 5 12.11 4.09 -10.36
C THR A 5 10.81 3.88 -11.14
N PHE A 6 9.67 3.96 -10.45
CA PHE A 6 8.35 3.79 -11.08
C PHE A 6 7.81 5.14 -11.55
N ASP A 7 7.41 5.22 -12.82
CA ASP A 7 6.64 6.36 -13.30
C ASP A 7 5.23 6.34 -12.68
N LYS A 8 4.96 7.30 -11.80
CA LYS A 8 3.69 7.45 -11.12
C LYS A 8 2.68 8.29 -11.89
N SER A 9 3.02 8.87 -13.05
CA SER A 9 2.13 9.75 -13.83
C SER A 9 0.75 9.13 -14.08
N LYS A 10 0.69 7.81 -14.30
CA LYS A 10 -0.54 7.04 -14.53
C LYS A 10 -1.08 6.31 -13.30
N LEU A 11 -0.33 6.24 -12.20
CA LEU A 11 -0.72 5.48 -11.01
C LEU A 11 -1.61 6.31 -10.08
N PRO A 12 -2.70 5.74 -9.51
CA PRO A 12 -3.55 6.45 -8.56
C PRO A 12 -2.81 6.91 -7.29
N SER A 13 -1.79 6.17 -6.84
CA SER A 13 -1.00 6.53 -5.65
C SER A 13 -0.29 7.87 -5.77
N ARG A 14 -0.10 8.42 -6.98
CA ARG A 14 0.50 9.75 -7.19
C ARG A 14 -0.22 10.86 -6.42
N HIS A 15 -1.55 10.76 -6.27
CA HIS A 15 -2.38 11.79 -5.65
C HIS A 15 -2.08 11.95 -4.16
N VAL A 16 -1.43 10.97 -3.54
CA VAL A 16 -1.11 10.96 -2.10
C VAL A 16 0.38 10.85 -1.81
N THR A 17 1.22 10.58 -2.81
CA THR A 17 2.67 10.47 -2.59
C THR A 17 3.51 11.53 -3.30
N VAL A 18 3.07 12.07 -4.44
CA VAL A 18 3.92 12.91 -5.31
C VAL A 18 3.71 14.40 -5.06
N GLY A 19 4.81 15.14 -5.01
CA GLY A 19 4.82 16.60 -4.92
C GLY A 19 4.88 17.15 -3.49
N PRO A 20 5.23 18.44 -3.32
CA PRO A 20 5.40 19.06 -2.00
C PRO A 20 4.09 19.11 -1.20
N ALA A 21 2.96 19.40 -1.88
CA ALA A 21 1.64 19.47 -1.26
C ALA A 21 1.16 18.15 -0.62
N ARG A 22 1.81 17.02 -0.95
CA ARG A 22 1.50 15.69 -0.38
C ARG A 22 2.41 15.30 0.78
N ALA A 23 3.24 16.21 1.29
CA ALA A 23 4.05 15.99 2.48
C ALA A 23 3.24 15.51 3.70
N PRO A 24 2.03 16.05 4.01
CA PRO A 24 1.22 15.54 5.12
C PRO A 24 0.70 14.12 4.91
N HIS A 25 0.52 13.69 3.67
CA HIS A 25 0.10 12.31 3.38
C HIS A 25 1.29 11.36 3.56
N ARG A 26 2.49 11.78 3.14
CA ARG A 26 3.73 11.00 3.34
C ARG A 26 4.11 10.85 4.81
N SER A 27 3.84 11.84 5.67
CA SER A 27 4.10 11.70 7.11
C SER A 27 3.34 10.52 7.73
N TYR A 28 2.10 10.27 7.32
CA TYR A 28 1.35 9.08 7.75
C TYR A 28 2.00 7.78 7.26
N TYR A 29 2.51 7.73 6.02
CA TYR A 29 3.20 6.55 5.51
C TYR A 29 4.50 6.28 6.28
N TYR A 30 5.28 7.31 6.62
CA TYR A 30 6.46 7.18 7.48
C TYR A 30 6.09 6.71 8.88
N ALA A 31 5.00 7.22 9.46
CA ALA A 31 4.49 6.77 10.76
C ALA A 31 4.05 5.29 10.75
N MET A 32 3.59 4.78 9.62
CA MET A 32 3.31 3.36 9.41
C MET A 32 4.57 2.52 9.10
N GLY A 33 5.76 3.12 9.10
CA GLY A 33 7.04 2.45 8.92
C GLY A 33 7.48 2.27 7.47
N LEU A 34 6.85 2.94 6.49
CA LEU A 34 7.28 2.86 5.10
C LEU A 34 8.50 3.76 4.86
N THR A 35 9.48 3.25 4.10
CA THR A 35 10.63 4.05 3.63
C THR A 35 10.25 4.91 2.43
N GLU A 36 11.06 5.93 2.12
CA GLU A 36 10.87 6.73 0.91
C GLU A 36 10.90 5.87 -0.36
N GLU A 37 11.79 4.88 -0.43
CA GLU A 37 11.86 3.93 -1.54
C GLU A 37 10.55 3.15 -1.70
N GLN A 38 9.99 2.64 -0.58
CA GLN A 38 8.71 1.92 -0.59
C GLN A 38 7.53 2.83 -0.95
N ILE A 39 7.53 4.06 -0.45
CA ILE A 39 6.52 5.07 -0.82
C ILE A 39 6.56 5.31 -2.32
N ASN A 40 7.73 5.26 -2.97
CA ASN A 40 7.89 5.46 -4.41
C ASN A 40 7.48 4.24 -5.28
N ARG A 41 7.17 3.09 -4.68
CA ARG A 41 6.61 1.95 -5.41
C ARG A 41 5.11 2.14 -5.70
N PRO A 42 4.52 1.37 -6.63
CA PRO A 42 3.06 1.33 -6.80
C PRO A 42 2.39 0.82 -5.53
N PHE A 43 1.25 1.40 -5.16
CA PHE A 43 0.46 0.92 -4.02
C PHE A 43 -0.55 -0.11 -4.50
N VAL A 44 -0.59 -1.25 -3.82
CA VAL A 44 -1.55 -2.33 -4.06
C VAL A 44 -2.33 -2.55 -2.77
N GLY A 45 -3.64 -2.29 -2.81
CA GLY A 45 -4.53 -2.57 -1.69
C GLY A 45 -4.99 -4.02 -1.73
N VAL A 46 -4.67 -4.81 -0.70
CA VAL A 46 -5.21 -6.16 -0.51
C VAL A 46 -6.47 -6.05 0.35
N VAL A 47 -7.63 -6.24 -0.28
CA VAL A 47 -8.94 -6.17 0.40
C VAL A 47 -9.40 -7.59 0.71
N SER A 48 -9.86 -7.81 1.95
CA SER A 48 -10.37 -9.10 2.40
C SER A 48 -11.73 -8.93 3.06
N CYS A 49 -12.64 -9.87 2.79
CA CYS A 49 -13.94 -9.99 3.47
C CYS A 49 -13.86 -10.92 4.69
N TRP A 50 -12.67 -11.13 5.25
CA TRP A 50 -12.51 -11.98 6.43
C TRP A 50 -13.41 -11.54 7.57
N ASN A 51 -14.06 -12.52 8.20
CA ASN A 51 -14.77 -12.41 9.46
C ASN A 51 -14.96 -13.81 10.04
N GLU A 52 -15.36 -13.87 11.31
CA GLU A 52 -15.63 -15.11 12.04
C GLU A 52 -17.13 -15.46 12.08
N ALA A 53 -17.99 -14.62 11.49
CA ALA A 53 -19.44 -14.81 11.49
C ALA A 53 -19.90 -15.95 10.57
N ALA A 54 -19.13 -16.27 9.53
CA ALA A 54 -19.43 -17.34 8.58
C ALA A 54 -18.17 -18.15 8.24
N PRO A 55 -18.25 -19.49 8.19
CA PRO A 55 -17.08 -20.35 7.97
C PRO A 55 -16.39 -20.10 6.62
N CYS A 56 -17.14 -19.63 5.61
CA CYS A 56 -16.59 -19.30 4.30
C CYS A 56 -15.56 -18.16 4.32
N ASN A 57 -15.57 -17.30 5.35
CA ASN A 57 -14.71 -16.11 5.41
C ASN A 57 -13.46 -16.30 6.26
N ILE A 58 -13.41 -17.32 7.13
CA ILE A 58 -12.33 -17.50 8.13
C ILE A 58 -10.95 -17.65 7.48
N ALA A 59 -10.86 -18.34 6.34
CA ALA A 59 -9.60 -18.57 5.65
C ALA A 59 -9.05 -17.33 4.92
N LEU A 60 -9.87 -16.29 4.72
CA LEU A 60 -9.52 -15.13 3.89
C LEU A 60 -8.40 -14.28 4.51
N MET A 61 -8.20 -14.28 5.84
CA MET A 61 -7.04 -13.58 6.44
C MET A 61 -5.73 -14.21 5.99
N ARG A 62 -5.63 -15.54 6.04
CA ARG A 62 -4.40 -16.25 5.68
C ARG A 62 -4.05 -15.99 4.21
N GLN A 63 -5.06 -15.99 3.35
CA GLN A 63 -4.87 -15.67 1.93
C GLN A 63 -4.41 -14.23 1.73
N ALA A 64 -5.02 -13.26 2.44
CA ALA A 64 -4.61 -11.86 2.35
C ALA A 64 -3.17 -11.62 2.82
N GLN A 65 -2.72 -12.29 3.90
CA GLN A 65 -1.33 -12.20 4.35
C GLN A 65 -0.34 -12.82 3.35
N SER A 66 -0.73 -13.87 2.63
CA SER A 66 0.13 -14.50 1.62
C SER A 66 0.34 -13.65 0.37
N VAL A 67 -0.57 -12.70 0.09
CA VAL A 67 -0.50 -11.80 -1.08
C VAL A 67 0.26 -10.51 -0.75
N LYS A 68 0.39 -10.17 0.54
CA LYS A 68 1.12 -9.00 1.05
C LYS A 68 2.62 -9.26 1.12
#